data_AF-A0A239GYM6-F1
#
_entry.id   AF-A0A239GYM6-F1
#
_cell.length_a   1.000
_cell.length_b   1.000
_cell.length_c   1.000
_cell.angle_alpha   90.00
_cell.angle_beta   90.00
_cell.angle_gamma   90.00
#
_symmetry.space_group_name_H-M   'P 1'
#
loop_
_entity.id
_entity.type
_entity.pdbx_description
1 polymer ?
#
loop_
_entity_poly.entity_id
_entity_poly.type
_entity_poly.pdbx_seq_one_letter_code
_entity_poly.pdbx_strand_id
1 'polypeptide(L)'
;MPTDWYRTTEWHESARAEFERRLARARPLSRGQYLRIKAVSLAGAGVVDGARELCRRVLTLDPEGFEAASATELLGDLERAQGNAAVAEQHYRTLLGRWPSLNGTSHLAELSLAELLTEHGEAEHLAEADALLTACAERGSLRFNDAIFRWNVARARLADKLGDEQARTAAAARALALVGSGPQLPRHPGIGVVQADEATLRWLKQLANHAGR
;
A
#
# COMPACT_ATOMS: atom_id res chain seq x y z
N MET A 1 29.66 -14.70 1.76
CA MET A 1 28.46 -14.80 0.91
C MET A 1 27.31 -14.13 1.64
N PRO A 2 26.48 -13.28 1.01
CA PRO A 2 25.43 -12.60 1.75
C PRO A 2 24.47 -13.61 2.36
N THR A 3 24.23 -13.49 3.66
CA THR A 3 23.28 -14.31 4.43
C THR A 3 21.84 -14.17 3.88
N ASP A 4 21.56 -13.07 3.19
CA ASP A 4 20.23 -12.67 2.73
C ASP A 4 20.06 -12.69 1.20
N TRP A 5 20.33 -13.84 0.58
CA TRP A 5 20.12 -14.06 -0.87
C TRP A 5 18.70 -13.77 -1.37
N TYR A 6 17.71 -13.91 -0.49
CA TYR A 6 16.30 -13.63 -0.77
C TYR A 6 15.94 -12.13 -0.68
N ARG A 7 16.90 -11.25 -0.32
CA ARG A 7 16.71 -9.78 -0.28
C ARG A 7 17.40 -9.05 -1.43
N THR A 8 18.15 -9.74 -2.29
CA THR A 8 18.79 -9.10 -3.44
C THR A 8 17.73 -8.55 -4.40
N THR A 9 18.07 -7.55 -5.20
CA THR A 9 17.15 -6.91 -6.15
C THR A 9 17.34 -7.38 -7.59
N GLU A 10 18.43 -8.11 -7.87
CA GLU A 10 18.72 -8.69 -9.17
C GLU A 10 17.71 -9.80 -9.53
N TRP A 11 17.25 -9.80 -10.80
CA TRP A 11 16.30 -10.79 -11.33
C TRP A 11 16.56 -11.18 -12.81
N HIS A 12 17.79 -11.01 -13.29
CA HIS A 12 18.22 -11.61 -14.56
C HIS A 12 18.37 -13.14 -14.41
N GLU A 13 18.54 -13.84 -15.53
CA GLU A 13 18.53 -15.30 -15.61
C GLU A 13 19.42 -15.98 -14.54
N SER A 14 20.68 -15.58 -14.42
CA SER A 14 21.60 -16.17 -13.43
C SER A 14 21.21 -15.87 -11.97
N ALA A 15 20.69 -14.69 -11.67
CA ALA A 15 20.19 -14.35 -10.33
C ALA A 15 18.93 -15.16 -9.98
N ARG A 16 18.03 -15.35 -10.96
CA ARG A 16 16.84 -16.20 -10.82
C ARG A 16 17.25 -17.65 -10.60
N ALA A 17 18.17 -18.20 -11.39
CA ALA A 17 18.67 -19.57 -11.23
C ALA A 17 19.33 -19.79 -9.85
N GLU A 18 20.10 -18.82 -9.36
CA GLU A 18 20.68 -18.84 -8.02
C GLU A 18 19.60 -18.89 -6.94
N PHE A 19 18.59 -18.03 -7.04
CA PHE A 19 17.47 -17.95 -6.12
C PHE A 19 16.72 -19.29 -6.07
N GLU A 20 16.36 -19.86 -7.24
CA GLU A 20 15.66 -21.15 -7.32
C GLU A 20 16.49 -22.29 -6.71
N ARG A 21 17.79 -22.33 -6.99
CA ARG A 21 18.68 -23.37 -6.44
C ARG A 21 18.72 -23.33 -4.91
N ARG A 22 18.69 -22.14 -4.31
CA ARG A 22 18.65 -21.97 -2.86
C ARG A 22 17.27 -22.26 -2.28
N LEU A 23 16.21 -21.81 -2.94
CA LEU A 23 14.83 -22.06 -2.54
C LEU A 23 14.50 -23.56 -2.53
N ALA A 24 15.00 -24.32 -3.51
CA ALA A 24 14.83 -25.77 -3.58
C ALA A 24 15.42 -26.49 -2.35
N ARG A 25 16.55 -25.98 -1.81
CA ARG A 25 17.22 -26.52 -0.62
C ARG A 25 16.61 -26.03 0.69
N ALA A 26 15.79 -24.97 0.66
CA ALA A 26 15.11 -24.46 1.84
C ALA A 26 14.06 -25.44 2.36
N ARG A 27 13.82 -25.38 3.67
CA ARG A 27 12.73 -26.13 4.33
C ARG A 27 11.39 -25.74 3.70
N PRO A 28 10.49 -26.69 3.41
CA PRO A 28 9.20 -26.40 2.78
C PRO A 28 8.42 -25.27 3.45
N LEU A 29 8.35 -25.27 4.78
CA LEU A 29 7.65 -24.26 5.59
C LEU A 29 8.24 -22.84 5.45
N SER A 30 9.50 -22.70 5.04
CA SER A 30 10.16 -21.38 4.88
C SER A 30 10.08 -20.83 3.46
N ARG A 31 9.66 -21.66 2.48
CA ARG A 31 9.69 -21.26 1.06
C ARG A 31 8.74 -20.11 0.76
N GLY A 32 7.52 -20.12 1.32
CA GLY A 32 6.56 -19.03 1.17
C GLY A 32 7.14 -17.69 1.63
N GLN A 33 7.81 -17.69 2.79
CA GLN A 33 8.44 -16.50 3.34
C GLN A 33 9.57 -15.97 2.46
N TYR A 34 10.44 -16.84 1.93
CA TYR A 34 11.52 -16.42 1.04
C TYR A 34 11.00 -15.87 -0.29
N LEU A 35 9.96 -16.48 -0.86
CA LEU A 35 9.28 -15.97 -2.04
C LEU A 35 8.72 -14.57 -1.77
N ARG A 36 8.00 -14.37 -0.66
CA ARG A 36 7.41 -13.07 -0.30
C ARG A 36 8.48 -12.00 -0.04
N ILE A 37 9.56 -12.30 0.70
CA ILE A 37 10.63 -11.32 0.94
C ILE A 37 11.30 -10.91 -0.38
N LYS A 38 11.55 -11.87 -1.27
CA LYS A 38 12.13 -11.57 -2.58
C LYS A 38 11.16 -10.73 -3.42
N ALA A 39 9.86 -11.05 -3.41
CA ALA A 39 8.85 -10.25 -4.11
C ALA A 39 8.85 -8.78 -3.65
N VAL A 40 8.87 -8.52 -2.33
CA VAL A 40 8.98 -7.15 -1.77
C VAL A 40 10.28 -6.47 -2.22
N SER A 41 11.40 -7.18 -2.22
CA SER A 41 12.69 -6.63 -2.63
C SER A 41 12.72 -6.26 -4.12
N LEU A 42 12.12 -7.10 -4.97
CA LEU A 42 11.97 -6.82 -6.40
C LEU A 42 11.02 -5.64 -6.66
N ALA A 43 9.90 -5.58 -5.94
CA ALA A 43 8.95 -4.48 -6.05
C ALA A 43 9.60 -3.13 -5.70
N GLY A 44 10.34 -3.07 -4.59
CA GLY A 44 11.08 -1.88 -4.17
C GLY A 44 12.18 -1.44 -5.15
N ALA A 45 12.65 -2.34 -6.01
CA ALA A 45 13.62 -2.07 -7.06
C ALA A 45 12.97 -1.79 -8.44
N GLY A 46 11.64 -1.75 -8.53
CA GLY A 46 10.91 -1.54 -9.78
C GLY A 46 10.88 -2.77 -10.71
N VAL A 47 11.27 -3.95 -10.24
CA VAL A 47 11.22 -5.21 -11.00
C VAL A 47 9.83 -5.84 -10.86
N VAL A 48 8.83 -5.16 -11.42
CA VAL A 48 7.39 -5.43 -11.23
C VAL A 48 7.00 -6.84 -11.65
N ASP A 49 7.40 -7.29 -12.83
CA ASP A 49 7.00 -8.60 -13.34
C ASP A 49 7.55 -9.76 -12.49
N GLY A 50 8.80 -9.61 -12.01
CA GLY A 50 9.42 -10.58 -11.11
C GLY A 50 8.72 -10.62 -9.76
N ALA A 51 8.38 -9.47 -9.18
CA ALA A 51 7.63 -9.40 -7.94
C ALA A 51 6.25 -10.07 -8.08
N ARG A 52 5.53 -9.77 -9.17
CA ARG A 52 4.21 -10.35 -9.48
C ARG A 52 4.27 -11.87 -9.63
N GLU A 53 5.27 -12.39 -10.36
CA GLU A 53 5.51 -13.82 -10.51
C GLU A 53 5.66 -14.50 -9.13
N LEU A 54 6.49 -13.92 -8.26
CA LEU A 54 6.76 -14.50 -6.94
C LEU A 54 5.53 -14.46 -6.02
N CYS A 55 4.74 -13.37 -6.03
CA CYS A 55 3.49 -13.33 -5.27
C CYS A 55 2.50 -14.42 -5.71
N ARG A 56 2.34 -14.63 -7.04
CA ARG A 56 1.47 -15.71 -7.55
C ARG A 56 1.95 -17.09 -7.11
N ARG A 57 3.26 -17.29 -7.02
CA ARG A 57 3.85 -18.53 -6.49
C ARG A 57 3.60 -18.71 -5.00
N VAL A 58 3.63 -17.64 -4.20
CA VAL A 58 3.20 -17.69 -2.78
C VAL A 58 1.77 -18.21 -2.69
N LEU A 59 0.85 -17.60 -3.46
CA LEU A 59 -0.56 -17.98 -3.46
C LEU A 59 -0.83 -19.38 -3.99
N THR A 60 0.02 -19.89 -4.89
CA THR A 60 -0.08 -21.27 -5.38
C THR A 60 0.46 -22.28 -4.37
N LEU A 61 1.52 -21.91 -3.63
CA LEU A 61 2.15 -22.78 -2.66
C LEU A 61 1.26 -23.01 -1.43
N ASP A 62 0.67 -21.94 -0.91
CA ASP A 62 -0.22 -21.98 0.25
C ASP A 62 -1.22 -20.81 0.19
N PRO A 63 -2.38 -20.98 -0.47
CA PRO A 63 -3.36 -19.91 -0.66
C PRO A 63 -3.93 -19.35 0.64
N GLU A 64 -3.94 -20.13 1.72
CA GLU A 64 -4.47 -19.78 3.04
C GLU A 64 -3.34 -19.50 4.06
N GLY A 65 -2.09 -19.58 3.60
CA GLY A 65 -0.91 -19.43 4.42
C GLY A 65 -0.70 -18.01 4.94
N PHE A 66 0.15 -17.90 5.97
CA PHE A 66 0.48 -16.62 6.59
C PHE A 66 1.02 -15.57 5.59
N GLU A 67 1.75 -16.01 4.57
CA GLU A 67 2.36 -15.14 3.57
C GLU A 67 1.36 -14.70 2.47
N ALA A 68 0.21 -15.37 2.34
CA ALA A 68 -0.76 -15.14 1.27
C ALA A 68 -1.44 -13.76 1.37
N ALA A 69 -1.74 -13.31 2.59
CA ALA A 69 -2.32 -11.98 2.82
C ALA A 69 -1.38 -10.87 2.31
N SER A 70 -0.09 -10.92 2.69
CA SER A 70 0.91 -9.95 2.23
C SER A 70 1.17 -10.04 0.73
N ALA A 71 1.20 -11.25 0.15
CA ALA A 71 1.34 -11.41 -1.29
C ALA A 71 0.14 -10.83 -2.06
N THR A 72 -1.08 -10.99 -1.54
CA THR A 72 -2.30 -10.41 -2.10
C THR A 72 -2.28 -8.88 -2.01
N GLU A 73 -1.88 -8.33 -0.87
CA GLU A 73 -1.71 -6.87 -0.70
C GLU A 73 -0.71 -6.31 -1.72
N LEU A 74 0.47 -6.93 -1.82
CA LEU A 74 1.50 -6.49 -2.76
C LEU A 74 1.05 -6.61 -4.22
N LEU A 75 0.26 -7.61 -4.59
CA LEU A 75 -0.34 -7.68 -5.93
C LEU A 75 -1.26 -6.48 -6.18
N GLY A 76 -2.12 -6.13 -5.22
CA GLY A 76 -2.96 -4.93 -5.32
C GLY A 76 -2.14 -3.65 -5.54
N ASP A 77 -1.08 -3.48 -4.73
CA ASP A 77 -0.20 -2.31 -4.82
C ASP A 77 0.56 -2.23 -6.16
N LEU A 78 1.05 -3.37 -6.66
CA LEU A 78 1.73 -3.45 -7.96
C LEU A 78 0.78 -3.11 -9.12
N GLU A 79 -0.44 -3.67 -9.12
CA GLU A 79 -1.43 -3.38 -10.17
C GLU A 79 -1.87 -1.92 -10.14
N ARG A 80 -2.05 -1.35 -8.94
CA ARG A 80 -2.36 0.07 -8.79
C ARG A 80 -1.24 0.95 -9.34
N ALA A 81 0.01 0.66 -9.02
CA ALA A 81 1.17 1.42 -9.50
C ALA A 81 1.32 1.36 -11.04
N GLN A 82 0.78 0.32 -11.69
CA GLN A 82 0.75 0.18 -13.15
C GLN A 82 -0.51 0.78 -13.80
N GLY A 83 -1.42 1.37 -13.02
CA GLY A 83 -2.68 1.95 -13.52
C GLY A 83 -3.80 0.94 -13.75
N ASN A 84 -3.64 -0.32 -13.33
CA ASN A 84 -4.63 -1.38 -13.49
C ASN A 84 -5.66 -1.35 -12.36
N ALA A 85 -6.39 -0.24 -12.22
CA ALA A 85 -7.28 0.05 -11.08
C ALA A 85 -8.27 -1.08 -10.76
N ALA A 86 -8.95 -1.63 -11.77
CA ALA A 86 -9.92 -2.71 -11.58
C ALA A 86 -9.30 -4.00 -11.02
N VAL A 87 -8.06 -4.32 -11.43
CA VAL A 87 -7.35 -5.52 -10.93
C VAL A 87 -6.84 -5.28 -9.50
N ALA A 88 -6.35 -4.07 -9.22
CA ALA A 88 -5.95 -3.68 -7.87
C ALA A 88 -7.12 -3.76 -6.89
N GLU A 89 -8.29 -3.24 -7.28
CA GLU A 89 -9.52 -3.35 -6.51
C GLU A 89 -9.88 -4.80 -6.18
N GLN A 90 -9.84 -5.71 -7.16
CA GLN A 90 -10.10 -7.13 -6.94
C GLN A 90 -9.16 -7.74 -5.90
N HIS A 91 -7.87 -7.39 -5.92
CA HIS A 91 -6.90 -7.85 -4.93
C HIS A 91 -7.22 -7.30 -3.54
N TYR A 92 -7.50 -6.01 -3.39
CA TYR A 92 -7.83 -5.43 -2.09
C TYR A 92 -9.14 -5.97 -1.53
N ARG A 93 -10.18 -6.15 -2.35
CA ARG A 93 -11.45 -6.79 -1.93
C ARG A 93 -11.22 -8.23 -1.50
N THR A 94 -10.43 -8.99 -2.25
CA THR A 94 -10.06 -10.37 -1.88
C THR A 94 -9.35 -10.39 -0.54
N LEU A 95 -8.40 -9.47 -0.33
CA LEU A 95 -7.64 -9.34 0.90
C LEU A 95 -8.56 -9.07 2.10
N LEU A 96 -9.45 -8.08 1.99
CA LEU A 96 -10.37 -7.69 3.07
C LEU A 96 -11.41 -8.78 3.36
N GLY A 97 -11.86 -9.52 2.34
CA GLY A 97 -12.81 -10.62 2.49
C GLY A 97 -12.20 -11.86 3.13
N ARG A 98 -10.96 -12.22 2.78
CA ARG A 98 -10.30 -13.45 3.28
C ARG A 98 -9.53 -13.25 4.58
N TRP A 99 -8.88 -12.10 4.75
CA TRP A 99 -8.05 -11.80 5.92
C TRP A 99 -8.48 -10.49 6.60
N PRO A 100 -9.67 -10.46 7.23
CA PRO A 100 -10.25 -9.23 7.78
C PRO A 100 -9.46 -8.64 8.96
N SER A 101 -8.54 -9.39 9.58
CA SER A 101 -7.62 -8.85 10.60
C SER A 101 -6.46 -8.05 9.99
N LEU A 102 -6.15 -8.28 8.71
CA LEU A 102 -4.98 -7.76 8.00
C LEU A 102 -3.64 -8.12 8.68
N ASN A 103 -3.63 -9.17 9.52
CA ASN A 103 -2.41 -9.66 10.14
C ASN A 103 -1.41 -10.13 9.07
N GLY A 104 -0.16 -9.71 9.22
CA GLY A 104 0.89 -10.04 8.25
C GLY A 104 0.95 -9.08 7.05
N THR A 105 0.11 -8.05 6.99
CA THR A 105 0.11 -7.02 5.94
C THR A 105 0.53 -5.66 6.52
N SER A 106 0.52 -4.62 5.69
CA SER A 106 0.69 -3.22 6.12
C SER A 106 -0.46 -2.68 6.97
N HIS A 107 -1.61 -3.37 7.00
CA HIS A 107 -2.90 -2.91 7.51
C HIS A 107 -3.50 -1.71 6.75
N LEU A 108 -3.02 -1.38 5.54
CA LEU A 108 -3.48 -0.23 4.75
C LEU A 108 -4.38 -0.58 3.57
N ALA A 109 -4.80 -1.83 3.42
CA ALA A 109 -5.66 -2.26 2.31
C ALA A 109 -6.98 -1.49 2.22
N GLU A 110 -7.58 -1.12 3.37
CA GLU A 110 -8.79 -0.30 3.44
C GLU A 110 -8.55 1.10 2.86
N LEU A 111 -7.44 1.73 3.24
CA LEU A 111 -7.03 3.03 2.70
C LEU A 111 -6.74 2.94 1.20
N SER A 112 -5.99 1.92 0.76
CA SER A 112 -5.67 1.73 -0.65
C SER A 112 -6.92 1.49 -1.51
N LEU A 113 -7.91 0.74 -1.02
CA LEU A 113 -9.18 0.55 -1.71
C LEU A 113 -10.00 1.85 -1.73
N ALA A 114 -10.10 2.55 -0.61
CA ALA A 114 -10.86 3.81 -0.54
C ALA A 114 -10.31 4.88 -1.50
N GLU A 115 -8.99 4.98 -1.63
CA GLU A 115 -8.37 5.89 -2.60
C GLU A 115 -8.75 5.52 -4.04
N LEU A 116 -8.73 4.23 -4.42
CA LEU A 116 -9.15 3.79 -5.76
C LEU A 116 -10.63 4.10 -6.04
N LEU A 117 -11.51 3.81 -5.07
CA LEU A 117 -12.94 4.06 -5.18
C LEU A 117 -13.25 5.56 -5.29
N THR A 118 -12.47 6.41 -4.62
CA THR A 118 -12.60 7.87 -4.73
C THR A 118 -12.09 8.39 -6.08
N GLU A 119 -11.03 7.80 -6.62
CA GLU A 119 -10.39 8.22 -7.88
C GLU A 119 -11.19 7.77 -9.12
N HIS A 120 -11.73 6.56 -9.10
CA HIS A 120 -12.30 5.88 -10.27
C HIS A 120 -13.77 5.46 -10.12
N GLY A 121 -14.34 5.58 -8.92
CA GLY A 121 -15.68 5.11 -8.64
C GLY A 121 -16.77 6.13 -8.96
N GLU A 122 -17.95 5.60 -9.27
CA GLU A 122 -19.22 6.34 -9.33
C GLU A 122 -19.73 6.71 -7.92
N ALA A 123 -20.82 7.47 -7.83
CA ALA A 123 -21.38 7.97 -6.58
C ALA A 123 -21.57 6.90 -5.48
N GLU A 124 -22.00 5.69 -5.84
CA GLU A 124 -22.18 4.57 -4.91
C GLU A 124 -20.87 4.12 -4.24
N HIS A 125 -19.75 4.23 -4.96
CA HIS A 125 -18.41 3.88 -4.44
C HIS A 125 -17.88 4.90 -3.46
N LEU A 126 -18.36 6.15 -3.49
CA LEU A 126 -17.94 7.19 -2.55
C LEU A 126 -18.43 6.88 -1.13
N ALA A 127 -19.63 6.32 -0.99
CA ALA A 127 -20.15 5.88 0.31
C ALA A 127 -19.30 4.73 0.88
N GLU A 128 -18.91 3.78 0.03
CA GLU A 128 -18.00 2.70 0.43
C GLU A 128 -16.60 3.24 0.80
N ALA A 129 -16.06 4.18 0.03
CA ALA A 129 -14.79 4.83 0.35
C ALA A 129 -14.81 5.52 1.71
N ASP A 130 -15.92 6.20 2.07
CA ASP A 130 -16.08 6.80 3.39
C ASP A 130 -16.06 5.76 4.51
N ALA A 131 -16.79 4.66 4.32
CA ALA A 131 -16.84 3.56 5.29
C ALA A 131 -15.46 2.90 5.47
N LEU A 132 -14.71 2.69 4.39
CA LEU A 132 -13.35 2.14 4.43
C LEU A 132 -12.36 3.08 5.13
N LEU A 133 -12.43 4.39 4.89
CA LEU A 133 -11.58 5.37 5.58
C LEU A 133 -11.90 5.42 7.07
N THR A 134 -13.17 5.27 7.45
CA THR A 134 -13.60 5.18 8.84
C THR A 134 -13.06 3.90 9.50
N ALA A 135 -13.26 2.75 8.86
CA ALA A 135 -12.75 1.46 9.36
C ALA A 135 -11.22 1.46 9.52
N CYS A 136 -10.49 2.05 8.58
CA CYS A 136 -9.03 2.18 8.64
C CYS A 136 -8.57 2.97 9.88
N ALA A 137 -9.30 4.05 10.23
CA ALA A 137 -9.02 4.85 11.41
C ALA A 137 -9.36 4.08 12.71
N GLU A 138 -10.53 3.45 12.78
CA GLU A 138 -10.99 2.68 13.95
C GLU A 138 -10.12 1.47 14.25
N ARG A 139 -9.59 0.81 13.21
CA ARG A 139 -8.64 -0.30 13.32
C ARG A 139 -7.30 0.09 13.94
N GLY A 140 -6.96 1.39 13.93
CA GLY A 140 -5.66 1.88 14.37
C GLY A 140 -4.53 1.56 13.38
N SER A 141 -4.84 1.49 12.08
CA SER A 141 -3.87 1.29 11.01
C SER A 141 -2.97 2.52 10.77
N LEU A 142 -3.47 3.70 11.15
CA LEU A 142 -2.81 5.00 10.93
C LEU A 142 -1.71 5.29 11.98
N ARG A 143 -0.65 4.47 11.99
CA ARG A 143 0.43 4.56 13.00
C ARG A 143 1.57 5.50 12.63
N PHE A 144 1.80 5.69 11.34
CA PHE A 144 2.92 6.45 10.81
C PHE A 144 2.44 7.68 10.04
N ASN A 145 3.22 8.77 10.10
CA ASN A 145 2.84 10.05 9.50
C ASN A 145 2.58 9.97 8.00
N ASP A 146 3.25 9.07 7.25
CA ASP A 146 2.97 8.84 5.83
C ASP A 146 1.59 8.24 5.60
N ALA A 147 1.18 7.27 6.43
CA ALA A 147 -0.18 6.71 6.38
C ALA A 147 -1.24 7.74 6.82
N ILE A 148 -0.98 8.51 7.88
CA ILE A 148 -1.88 9.58 8.34
C ILE A 148 -2.01 10.66 7.27
N PHE A 149 -0.91 11.02 6.61
CA PHE A 149 -0.91 11.96 5.49
C PHE A 149 -1.77 11.45 4.34
N ARG A 150 -1.52 10.22 3.86
CA ARG A 150 -2.32 9.59 2.78
C ARG A 150 -3.80 9.53 3.13
N TRP A 151 -4.14 9.14 4.36
CA TRP A 151 -5.53 9.13 4.81
C TRP A 151 -6.17 10.51 4.76
N ASN A 152 -5.48 11.57 5.21
CA ASN A 152 -6.02 12.93 5.12
C ASN A 152 -6.16 13.40 3.66
N VAL A 153 -5.24 13.01 2.76
CA VAL A 153 -5.38 13.28 1.32
C VAL A 153 -6.61 12.58 0.76
N ALA A 154 -6.82 11.30 1.08
CA ALA A 154 -7.99 10.54 0.65
C ALA A 154 -9.30 11.16 1.17
N ARG A 155 -9.34 11.57 2.45
CA ARG A 155 -10.48 12.29 3.04
C ARG A 155 -10.77 13.61 2.32
N ALA A 156 -9.73 14.38 1.99
CA ALA A 156 -9.89 15.65 1.27
C ALA A 156 -10.46 15.42 -0.14
N ARG A 157 -9.98 14.39 -0.86
CA ARG A 157 -10.49 14.04 -2.20
C ARG A 157 -11.94 13.58 -2.15
N LEU A 158 -12.28 12.74 -1.19
CA LEU A 158 -13.64 12.24 -1.00
C LEU A 158 -14.60 13.40 -0.66
N ALA A 159 -14.21 14.26 0.27
CA ALA A 159 -15.01 15.43 0.64
C ALA A 159 -15.21 16.40 -0.54
N ASP A 160 -14.19 16.59 -1.39
CA ASP A 160 -14.30 17.38 -2.61
C ASP A 160 -15.32 16.79 -3.60
N LYS A 161 -15.32 15.46 -3.77
CA LYS A 161 -16.31 14.75 -4.60
C LYS A 161 -17.74 14.83 -4.04
N LEU A 162 -17.88 14.86 -2.72
CA LEU A 162 -19.16 14.97 -2.03
C LEU A 162 -19.65 16.43 -1.85
N GLY A 163 -18.82 17.43 -2.18
CA GLY A 163 -19.14 18.84 -1.97
C GLY A 163 -19.09 19.28 -0.50
N ASP A 164 -18.45 18.51 0.38
CA ASP A 164 -18.28 18.86 1.79
C ASP A 164 -17.03 19.74 1.97
N GLU A 165 -17.24 21.06 1.84
CA GLU A 165 -16.17 22.05 1.93
C GLU A 165 -15.46 22.08 3.30
N GLN A 166 -16.21 21.86 4.38
CA GLN A 166 -15.66 21.88 5.73
C GLN A 166 -14.72 20.69 5.94
N ALA A 167 -15.16 19.47 5.61
CA ALA A 167 -14.34 18.28 5.73
C ALA A 167 -13.14 18.33 4.78
N ARG A 168 -13.34 18.82 3.55
CA ARG A 168 -12.28 18.99 2.55
C ARG A 168 -11.16 19.88 3.07
N THR A 169 -11.49 21.06 3.59
CA THR A 169 -10.49 22.02 4.10
C THR A 169 -9.80 21.48 5.35
N ALA A 170 -10.55 20.92 6.30
CA ALA A 170 -9.98 20.38 7.52
C ALA A 170 -8.99 19.24 7.26
N ALA A 171 -9.34 18.32 6.35
CA ALA A 171 -8.46 17.23 5.94
C ALA A 171 -7.21 17.75 5.22
N ALA A 172 -7.36 18.73 4.32
CA ALA A 172 -6.21 19.32 3.62
C ALA A 172 -5.21 20.01 4.58
N ALA A 173 -5.72 20.77 5.56
CA ALA A 173 -4.88 21.41 6.57
C ALA A 173 -4.11 20.39 7.43
N ARG A 174 -4.77 19.30 7.84
CA ARG A 174 -4.14 18.21 8.59
C ARG A 174 -3.05 17.48 7.79
N ALA A 175 -3.30 17.23 6.50
CA ALA A 175 -2.27 16.67 5.61
C ALA A 175 -1.05 17.60 5.52
N LEU A 176 -1.26 18.90 5.29
CA LEU A 176 -0.16 19.87 5.19
C LEU A 176 0.67 19.98 6.47
N ALA A 177 0.06 19.82 7.65
CA ALA A 177 0.76 19.87 8.93
C ALA A 177 1.80 18.73 9.11
N LEU A 178 1.67 17.62 8.36
CA LEU A 178 2.59 16.49 8.42
C LEU A 178 3.77 16.62 7.44
N VAL A 179 3.70 17.58 6.51
CA VAL A 179 4.75 17.79 5.51
C VAL A 179 5.99 18.36 6.21
N GLY A 180 7.13 17.67 6.05
CA GLY A 180 8.39 18.10 6.64
C GLY A 180 8.63 17.64 8.09
N SER A 181 7.75 16.82 8.68
CA SER A 181 7.94 16.27 10.04
C SER A 181 9.17 15.35 10.20
N GLY A 182 9.83 14.98 9.09
CA GLY A 182 11.00 14.10 9.09
C GLY A 182 10.66 12.65 9.47
N PRO A 183 11.68 11.80 9.69
CA PRO A 183 11.48 10.41 10.07
C PRO A 183 10.87 10.28 11.46
N GLN A 184 9.86 9.42 11.60
CA GLN A 184 9.17 9.21 12.88
C GLN A 184 10.00 8.35 13.84
N LEU A 185 10.90 7.50 13.32
CA LEU A 185 11.74 6.60 14.11
C LEU A 185 13.23 6.94 13.91
N PRO A 186 13.97 7.34 14.97
CA PRO A 186 15.35 7.81 14.85
C PRO A 186 16.33 6.80 14.24
N ARG A 187 16.09 5.49 14.43
CA ARG A 187 16.94 4.41 13.91
C ARG A 187 16.49 3.88 12.55
N HIS A 188 15.38 4.37 12.03
CA HIS A 188 14.79 3.94 10.76
C HIS A 188 14.40 5.17 9.94
N PRO A 189 15.37 5.84 9.29
CA PRO A 189 15.19 7.16 8.69
C PRO A 189 14.20 7.21 7.52
N GLY A 190 13.78 6.06 6.99
CA GLY A 190 12.72 5.99 5.96
C GLY A 190 11.30 5.84 6.51
N ILE A 191 11.12 5.52 7.80
CA ILE A 191 9.80 5.20 8.37
C ILE A 191 9.06 6.47 8.79
N GLY A 192 7.80 6.58 8.36
CA GLY A 192 6.95 7.73 8.66
C GLY A 192 7.28 8.98 7.86
N VAL A 193 8.15 8.89 6.85
CA VAL A 193 8.49 10.06 6.03
C VAL A 193 7.40 10.30 5.00
N VAL A 194 6.72 11.43 5.11
CA VAL A 194 5.75 11.89 4.12
C VAL A 194 6.46 12.19 2.79
N GLN A 195 6.07 11.45 1.75
CA GLN A 195 6.47 11.71 0.37
C GLN A 195 5.23 12.20 -0.39
N ALA A 196 5.27 13.44 -0.89
CA ALA A 196 4.18 14.05 -1.62
C ALA A 196 4.74 14.80 -2.83
N ASP A 197 4.12 14.60 -3.99
CA ASP A 197 4.48 15.34 -5.21
C ASP A 197 4.01 16.80 -5.14
N GLU A 198 4.62 17.65 -5.96
CA GLU A 198 4.33 19.09 -5.99
C GLU A 198 2.88 19.41 -6.41
N ALA A 199 2.24 18.57 -7.21
CA ALA A 199 0.86 18.77 -7.62
C ALA A 199 -0.09 18.52 -6.45
N THR A 200 0.09 17.43 -5.71
CA THR A 200 -0.64 17.12 -4.48
C THR A 200 -0.47 18.23 -3.45
N LEU A 201 0.76 18.72 -3.22
CA LEU A 201 1.00 19.81 -2.27
C LEU A 201 0.35 21.13 -2.69
N ARG A 202 0.38 21.48 -3.98
CA ARG A 202 -0.30 22.68 -4.50
C ARG A 202 -1.81 22.57 -4.35
N TRP A 203 -2.38 21.42 -4.69
CA TRP A 203 -3.81 21.16 -4.53
C TRP A 203 -4.26 21.28 -3.07
N LEU A 204 -3.55 20.64 -2.13
CA LEU A 204 -3.86 20.75 -0.70
C LEU A 204 -3.81 22.20 -0.19
N LYS A 205 -2.81 22.99 -0.63
CA LYS A 205 -2.70 24.41 -0.27
C LYS A 205 -3.88 25.23 -0.80
N GLN A 206 -4.33 24.96 -2.02
CA GLN A 206 -5.50 25.64 -2.58
C GLN A 206 -6.75 25.36 -1.75
N LEU A 207 -6.98 24.10 -1.38
CA LEU A 207 -8.13 23.71 -0.56
C LEU A 207 -8.09 24.35 0.83
N ALA A 208 -6.95 24.32 1.50
CA ALA A 208 -6.81 24.88 2.85
C ALA A 208 -7.05 26.40 2.91
N ASN A 209 -6.73 27.13 1.83
CA ASN A 209 -6.87 28.59 1.76
C ASN A 209 -8.30 29.06 1.45
N HIS A 210 -9.21 28.19 1.02
CA HIS A 210 -10.59 28.57 0.70
C HIS A 210 -11.48 28.74 1.95
N ALA A 211 -11.06 28.27 3.13
CA ALA A 211 -11.80 28.47 4.38
C ALA A 211 -11.71 29.90 4.97
N GLY A 212 -11.08 30.85 4.26
CA GLY A 212 -10.85 32.21 4.73
C GLY A 212 -11.63 33.31 3.98
N ARG A 213 -12.65 32.98 3.18
CA ARG A 213 -13.50 33.96 2.48
C ARG A 213 -14.96 33.78 2.81
#